data_AF-A0A959QB90-F1
#
_entry.id   AF-A0A959QB90-F1
#
_cell.length_a   1.000
_cell.length_b   1.000
_cell.length_c   1.000
_cell.angle_alpha   90.00
_cell.angle_beta   90.00
_cell.angle_gamma   90.00
#
_symmetry.space_group_name_H-M   'P 1'
#
loop_
_entity.id
_entity.type
_entity.pdbx_description
1 polymer ?
#
loop_
_entity_poly.entity_id
_entity_poly.type
_entity_poly.pdbx_seq_one_letter_code
_entity_poly.pdbx_strand_id
1 'polypeptide(L)' 'KNPIIIVVSNPLDVMTLAAYRASGLDSSRVFGMAGILDTARYRAFLATA' A
#
# COMPACT_ATOMS: atom_id res chain seq x y z
N LYS A 1 -0.14 1.46 -22.47
CA LYS A 1 0.30 0.54 -21.38
C LYS A 1 -0.61 0.77 -20.18
N ASN A 2 -1.10 -0.29 -19.55
CA ASN A 2 -2.03 -0.22 -18.41
C ASN A 2 -1.34 -0.87 -17.20
N PRO A 3 -0.59 -0.12 -16.37
CA PRO A 3 0.21 -0.67 -15.26
C PRO A 3 -0.62 -0.88 -13.98
N ILE A 4 -0.06 -1.59 -13.00
CA ILE A 4 -0.58 -1.64 -11.63
C ILE A 4 0.36 -0.81 -10.76
N ILE A 5 -0.19 0.07 -9.92
CA ILE A 5 0.56 0.95 -9.03
C ILE A 5 0.46 0.41 -7.61
N ILE A 6 1.61 0.17 -6.99
CA ILE A 6 1.72 -0.20 -5.57
C ILE A 6 2.45 0.96 -4.87
N VAL A 7 1.75 1.64 -3.99
CA VAL A 7 2.26 2.78 -3.21
C VAL A 7 2.80 2.26 -1.88
N VAL A 8 4.03 2.64 -1.56
CA VAL A 8 4.72 2.29 -0.30
C VAL A 8 5.16 3.55 0.47
N SER A 9 4.85 4.74 -0.08
CA SER A 9 5.23 6.03 0.47
C SER A 9 4.24 6.48 1.54
N ASN A 10 4.76 7.00 2.66
CA ASN A 10 3.95 7.53 3.75
C ASN A 10 3.62 9.02 3.56
N PRO A 11 2.47 9.49 4.09
CA PRO A 11 1.42 8.71 4.76
C PRO A 11 0.58 7.92 3.74
N LEU A 12 0.51 6.60 3.92
CA LEU A 12 0.15 5.65 2.86
C LEU A 12 -1.18 5.95 2.19
N ASP A 13 -2.25 6.18 2.95
CA ASP A 13 -3.58 6.37 2.40
C ASP A 13 -3.67 7.64 1.55
N VAL A 14 -3.05 8.72 2.02
CA VAL A 14 -3.00 10.00 1.32
C VAL A 14 -2.17 9.87 0.04
N MET A 15 -1.03 9.19 0.10
CA MET A 15 -0.18 8.96 -1.06
C MET A 15 -0.84 8.05 -2.09
N THR A 16 -1.62 7.06 -1.64
CA THR A 16 -2.40 6.17 -2.52
C THR A 16 -3.49 6.97 -3.25
N LEU A 17 -4.19 7.84 -2.54
CA LEU A 17 -5.18 8.75 -3.14
C LEU A 17 -4.52 9.73 -4.14
N ALA A 18 -3.36 10.28 -3.80
CA ALA A 18 -2.60 11.15 -4.69
C ALA A 18 -2.16 10.40 -5.97
N ALA A 19 -1.66 9.18 -5.84
CA ALA A 19 -1.27 8.33 -6.98
C ALA A 19 -2.47 7.95 -7.86
N TYR A 20 -3.63 7.67 -7.26
CA TYR A 20 -4.88 7.43 -8.00
C TYR A 20 -5.27 8.64 -8.84
N ARG A 21 -5.29 9.83 -8.24
CA ARG A 21 -5.62 11.10 -8.93
C ARG A 21 -4.60 11.46 -10.00
N ALA A 22 -3.31 11.24 -9.76
CA ALA A 22 -2.24 11.59 -10.69
C ALA A 22 -2.11 10.62 -11.87
N SER A 23 -2.43 9.34 -11.67
CA SER A 23 -2.27 8.31 -12.71
C SER A 23 -3.44 8.25 -13.71
N GLY A 24 -4.64 8.68 -13.31
CA GLY A 24 -5.85 8.58 -14.12
C GLY A 24 -6.28 7.14 -14.41
N LEU A 25 -5.75 6.16 -13.67
CA LEU A 25 -6.11 4.75 -13.78
C LEU A 25 -7.36 4.43 -12.98
N ASP A 26 -8.01 3.32 -13.32
CA ASP A 26 -9.10 2.78 -12.53
C ASP A 26 -8.65 2.48 -11.09
N SER A 27 -9.54 2.65 -10.12
CA SER A 27 -9.23 2.45 -8.69
C SER A 27 -8.81 1.01 -8.38
N SER A 28 -9.24 0.02 -9.17
CA SER A 28 -8.80 -1.38 -9.06
C SER A 28 -7.33 -1.60 -9.42
N ARG A 29 -6.60 -0.55 -9.79
CA ARG A 29 -5.21 -0.62 -10.27
C ARG A 29 -4.22 0.14 -9.39
N VAL A 30 -4.70 0.81 -8.34
CA VAL A 30 -3.87 1.63 -7.45
C VAL A 30 -4.08 1.16 -6.02
N PHE A 31 -3.04 0.56 -5.45
CA PHE A 31 -3.07 -0.08 -4.14
C PHE A 31 -2.02 0.52 -3.20
N GLY A 32 -2.35 0.66 -1.92
CA GLY A 32 -1.38 0.97 -0.86
C GLY A 32 -0.89 -0.30 -0.17
N MET A 33 0.41 -0.42 0.08
CA MET A 33 1.01 -1.56 0.79
C MET A 33 1.37 -1.20 2.24
N ALA A 34 0.48 -1.49 3.20
CA ALA A 34 0.75 -1.43 4.65
C ALA A 34 0.52 -2.76 5.37
N GLY A 35 -0.61 -3.42 5.11
CA GLY A 35 -1.10 -4.51 5.97
C GLY A 35 -0.15 -5.71 6.12
N ILE A 36 0.66 -6.01 5.11
CA ILE A 36 1.60 -7.14 5.18
C ILE A 36 2.78 -6.86 6.10
N LEU A 37 3.23 -5.61 6.21
CA LEU A 37 4.31 -5.22 7.11
C LEU A 37 3.83 -5.27 8.56
N ASP A 38 2.63 -4.79 8.83
CA ASP A 38 2.06 -4.79 10.19
C ASP A 38 1.72 -6.21 10.64
N THR A 39 1.22 -7.07 9.74
CA THR A 39 1.02 -8.49 10.02
C THR A 39 2.35 -9.20 10.29
N ALA A 40 3.40 -8.91 9.51
CA ALA A 40 4.73 -9.48 9.72
C ALA A 40 5.32 -9.06 11.07
N ARG A 41 5.19 -7.78 11.45
CA ARG A 41 5.58 -7.27 12.77
C ARG A 41 4.82 -7.98 13.88
N TYR A 42 3.50 -8.08 13.77
CA TYR A 42 2.68 -8.76 14.77
C TYR A 42 3.08 -10.23 14.97
N ARG A 43 3.28 -10.97 13.86
CA ARG A 43 3.76 -12.37 13.91
C ARG A 43 5.16 -12.49 14.51
N ALA A 44 6.06 -11.55 14.22
CA ALA A 44 7.40 -11.55 14.79
C ALA A 44 7.35 -11.35 16.31
N PHE A 45 6.54 -10.38 16.79
CA PHE A 45 6.36 -10.17 18.24
C PHE A 45 5.76 -11.38 18.94
N LEU A 46 4.77 -12.04 18.34
CA LEU A 46 4.19 -13.28 18.87
C LEU A 46 5.20 -14.43 18.96
N ALA A 47 6.15 -14.53 18.03
CA ALA A 47 7.15 -15.59 18.04
C ALA A 47 8.28 -15.36 19.05
N THR A 48 8.48 -14.10 19.47
CA THR A 48 9.48 -13.71 20.48
C THR A 48 8.94 -13.61 21.90
N ALA A 49 7.61 -13.67 22.07
CA ALA A 49 6.93 -13.69 23.36
C ALA A 49 6.80 -15.13 23.88
#